data_AF-A0A1W6MR45-F1
#
_entry.id   AF-A0A1W6MR45-F1
#
_cell.length_a   1.000
_cell.length_b   1.000
_cell.length_c   1.000
_cell.angle_alpha   90.00
_cell.angle_beta   90.00
_cell.angle_gamma   90.00
#
_symmetry.space_group_name_H-M   'P 1'
#
loop_
_entity.id
_entity.type
_entity.pdbx_description
1 polymer ?
#
loop_
_entity_poly.entity_id
_entity_poly.type
_entity_poly.pdbx_seq_one_letter_code
_entity_poly.pdbx_strand_id
1 'polypeptide(L)'
;MKTRPLAALLCLLALAACGRVHGVLTPTGAQAPGTSRVDMLVATTRSDLGAAPGEMFTGERGEGLSFADIAISIPPDSARQIGDVQFPQSLPADPLRDFVTLKADRLSKGAALAQLNGRLAHTPRRQVLVFVHGFNNRFEDAVYRFAQIIHDSNTDALPVLFTWPSRGKLLQYGYDHESASFSRDALERVLQALAQDPSVGEISVLAHSMGNWVTIEALRQMAIRDRGLPAKINTVMLAAPDVDFDVFQRQIAEIGSAAASRFYIFVARDDGALAVSRRVWGDMPRLGAINPEASPYNELLEQDKIRWIDLTGVSSDDPLRHGTFASAPGVVRAIGVRLAGGQSLAEAPGIGARVGQAATGAVGAVGAAAGAAVAAPFVLADPESRDNFGDNLGRAGAGLGDALGAGALTGR
;
A
#
# COMPACT_ATOMS: atom_id res chain seq x y z
N MET A 1 30.56 -18.73 40.45
CA MET A 1 29.91 -19.32 39.26
C MET A 1 28.40 -19.37 39.50
N LYS A 2 27.58 -19.14 38.46
CA LYS A 2 26.10 -19.28 38.39
C LYS A 2 25.21 -18.08 38.78
N THR A 3 25.32 -16.95 38.09
CA THR A 3 24.21 -15.95 38.00
C THR A 3 23.94 -15.46 36.57
N ARG A 4 24.76 -15.86 35.59
CA ARG A 4 24.63 -15.46 34.18
C ARG A 4 23.46 -16.08 33.38
N PRO A 5 22.90 -17.26 33.69
CA PRO A 5 21.82 -17.81 32.86
C PRO A 5 20.45 -17.18 33.16
N LEU A 6 20.24 -16.60 34.36
CA LEU A 6 18.94 -16.01 34.73
C LEU A 6 18.71 -14.64 34.06
N ALA A 7 19.76 -13.83 33.94
CA ALA A 7 19.69 -12.52 33.26
C ALA A 7 19.49 -12.66 31.74
N ALA A 8 20.09 -13.67 31.11
CA ALA A 8 19.88 -13.97 29.70
C ALA A 8 18.44 -14.47 29.42
N LEU A 9 17.86 -15.25 30.34
CA LEU A 9 16.48 -15.73 30.24
C LEU A 9 15.45 -14.59 30.45
N LEU A 10 15.71 -13.67 31.38
CA LEU A 10 14.88 -12.47 31.61
C LEU A 10 14.95 -11.47 30.43
N CYS A 11 16.12 -11.29 29.81
CA CYS A 11 16.23 -10.48 28.58
C CYS A 11 15.55 -11.13 27.36
N LEU A 12 15.54 -12.46 27.27
CA LEU A 12 14.83 -13.19 26.20
C LEU A 12 13.30 -13.16 26.40
N LEU A 13 12.82 -13.15 27.65
CA LEU A 13 11.39 -12.99 27.96
C LEU A 13 10.91 -11.54 27.75
N ALA A 14 11.75 -10.54 27.98
CA ALA A 14 11.41 -9.13 27.73
C ALA A 14 11.32 -8.79 26.22
N LEU A 15 12.01 -9.55 25.35
CA LEU A 15 11.96 -9.39 23.89
C LEU A 15 10.77 -10.09 23.22
N ALA A 16 9.99 -10.90 23.96
CA ALA A 16 8.80 -11.58 23.45
C ALA A 16 7.49 -10.77 23.66
N ALA A 17 7.57 -9.60 24.32
CA ALA A 17 6.38 -8.86 24.77
C ALA A 17 5.92 -7.73 23.83
N CYS A 18 6.62 -7.46 22.72
CA CYS A 18 6.16 -6.49 21.71
C CYS A 18 5.41 -7.18 20.57
N GLY A 19 4.41 -7.99 20.91
CA GLY A 19 3.41 -8.45 19.94
C GLY A 19 2.46 -7.30 19.61
N ARG A 20 2.07 -7.17 18.33
CA ARG A 20 1.07 -6.18 17.92
C ARG A 20 -0.29 -6.58 18.49
N VAL A 21 -1.11 -5.60 18.90
CA VAL A 21 -2.45 -5.88 19.44
C VAL A 21 -3.33 -6.51 18.35
N HIS A 22 -3.87 -7.68 18.63
CA HIS A 22 -4.84 -8.37 17.77
C HIS A 22 -6.27 -7.96 18.12
N GLY A 23 -7.19 -8.11 17.16
CA GLY A 23 -8.62 -7.89 17.39
C GLY A 23 -9.07 -6.43 17.30
N VAL A 24 -8.24 -5.53 16.76
CA VAL A 24 -8.54 -4.08 16.63
C VAL A 24 -9.75 -3.77 15.75
N LEU A 25 -10.18 -4.72 14.92
CA LEU A 25 -11.40 -4.60 14.12
C LEU A 25 -12.66 -5.08 14.83
N THR A 26 -12.56 -5.48 16.10
CA THR A 26 -13.75 -5.74 16.92
C THR A 26 -14.49 -4.42 17.16
N PRO A 27 -15.72 -4.24 16.65
CA PRO A 27 -16.43 -2.99 16.80
C PRO A 27 -16.74 -2.70 18.27
N THR A 28 -16.29 -1.57 18.78
CA THR A 28 -16.66 -1.11 20.13
C THR A 28 -17.82 -0.13 20.11
N GLY A 29 -18.07 0.48 18.94
CA GLY A 29 -19.00 1.61 18.79
C GLY A 29 -18.58 2.86 19.59
N ALA A 30 -17.39 2.85 20.20
CA ALA A 30 -16.94 3.90 21.07
C ALA A 30 -16.59 5.15 20.26
N GLN A 31 -17.35 6.22 20.46
CA GLN A 31 -17.11 7.52 19.86
C GLN A 31 -17.08 8.58 20.96
N ALA A 32 -16.16 9.55 20.83
CA ALA A 32 -16.01 10.63 21.79
C ALA A 32 -16.18 12.00 21.10
N PRO A 33 -16.61 13.05 21.83
CA PRO A 33 -16.64 14.40 21.28
C PRO A 33 -15.27 14.83 20.70
N GLY A 34 -15.28 15.45 19.52
CA GLY A 34 -14.06 15.90 18.82
C GLY A 34 -13.40 14.83 17.94
N THR A 35 -13.86 13.58 17.97
CA THR A 35 -13.41 12.54 17.04
C THR A 35 -14.09 12.66 15.68
N SER A 36 -13.39 12.22 14.64
CA SER A 36 -13.92 12.16 13.27
C SER A 36 -14.29 10.72 12.89
N ARG A 37 -15.20 10.55 11.93
CA ARG A 37 -15.64 9.24 11.43
C ARG A 37 -15.29 9.11 9.96
N VAL A 38 -14.66 8.00 9.60
CA VAL A 38 -14.40 7.61 8.22
C VAL A 38 -15.12 6.30 7.92
N ASP A 39 -16.07 6.35 6.98
CA ASP A 39 -16.77 5.19 6.45
C ASP A 39 -16.15 4.75 5.12
N MET A 40 -15.92 3.45 4.95
CA MET A 40 -15.36 2.89 3.72
C MET A 40 -16.03 1.57 3.34
N LEU A 41 -16.04 1.29 2.04
CA LEU A 41 -16.35 -0.04 1.52
C LEU A 41 -15.06 -0.77 1.21
N VAL A 42 -15.02 -2.06 1.44
CA VAL A 42 -13.86 -2.91 1.17
C VAL A 42 -14.23 -3.99 0.18
N ALA A 43 -13.38 -4.21 -0.82
CA ALA A 43 -13.38 -5.38 -1.68
C ALA A 43 -12.07 -6.14 -1.47
N THR A 44 -12.14 -7.45 -1.26
CA THR A 44 -10.96 -8.24 -0.89
C THR A 44 -10.93 -9.61 -1.54
N THR A 45 -9.73 -10.07 -1.89
CA THR A 45 -9.43 -11.45 -2.30
C THR A 45 -8.84 -12.28 -1.16
N ARG A 46 -8.80 -11.74 0.06
CA ARG A 46 -8.36 -12.47 1.25
C ARG A 46 -9.39 -13.50 1.67
N SER A 47 -8.91 -14.63 2.18
CA SER A 47 -9.74 -15.67 2.78
C SER A 47 -10.26 -15.19 4.14
N ASP A 48 -11.52 -15.45 4.40
CA ASP A 48 -12.12 -15.32 5.72
C ASP A 48 -12.06 -16.62 6.54
N LEU A 49 -11.76 -17.75 5.88
CA LEU A 49 -11.55 -19.03 6.54
C LEU A 49 -10.28 -18.98 7.40
N GLY A 50 -10.43 -19.36 8.66
CA GLY A 50 -9.33 -19.35 9.63
C GLY A 50 -9.02 -17.98 10.23
N ALA A 51 -9.85 -16.95 9.99
CA ALA A 51 -9.71 -15.66 10.68
C ALA A 51 -9.91 -15.82 12.19
N ALA A 52 -8.98 -15.26 12.98
CA ALA A 52 -9.08 -15.27 14.44
C ALA A 52 -10.21 -14.34 14.93
N PRO A 53 -10.72 -14.52 16.16
CA PRO A 53 -11.67 -13.57 16.76
C PRO A 53 -11.15 -12.12 16.70
N GLY A 54 -11.98 -11.21 16.18
CA GLY A 54 -11.61 -9.80 16.00
C GLY A 54 -10.81 -9.50 14.72
N GLU A 55 -10.55 -10.50 13.88
CA GLU A 55 -10.03 -10.33 12.52
C GLU A 55 -11.13 -10.60 11.49
N MET A 56 -11.23 -9.79 10.44
CA MET A 56 -12.23 -9.99 9.39
C MET A 56 -11.75 -10.95 8.30
N PHE A 57 -10.50 -10.83 7.88
CA PHE A 57 -9.89 -11.59 6.79
C PHE A 57 -8.42 -11.88 7.09
N THR A 58 -7.93 -13.02 6.60
CA THR A 58 -6.58 -13.52 6.83
C THR A 58 -5.56 -12.95 5.83
N GLY A 59 -4.31 -13.38 5.95
CA GLY A 59 -3.28 -13.21 4.93
C GLY A 59 -3.37 -14.20 3.76
N GLU A 60 -4.32 -15.14 3.80
CA GLU A 60 -4.42 -16.21 2.80
C GLU A 60 -5.33 -15.84 1.62
N ARG A 61 -5.13 -16.52 0.48
CA ARG A 61 -5.97 -16.35 -0.72
C ARG A 61 -7.35 -16.93 -0.50
N GLY A 62 -8.38 -16.13 -0.74
CA GLY A 62 -9.77 -16.58 -0.79
C GLY A 62 -10.16 -17.11 -2.18
N GLU A 63 -11.32 -17.74 -2.26
CA GLU A 63 -11.85 -18.32 -3.50
C GLU A 63 -12.43 -17.28 -4.46
N GLY A 64 -12.63 -16.03 -4.01
CA GLY A 64 -13.23 -14.97 -4.80
C GLY A 64 -13.20 -13.61 -4.11
N LEU A 65 -14.02 -12.68 -4.62
CA LEU A 65 -14.21 -11.36 -4.02
C LEU A 65 -15.18 -11.43 -2.83
N SER A 66 -14.72 -10.97 -1.68
CA SER A 66 -15.53 -10.68 -0.50
C SER A 66 -15.64 -9.16 -0.30
N PHE A 67 -16.69 -8.73 0.41
CA PHE A 67 -16.94 -7.31 0.65
C PHE A 67 -17.16 -7.03 2.14
N ALA A 68 -16.82 -5.83 2.56
CA ALA A 68 -17.09 -5.34 3.90
C ALA A 68 -17.45 -3.86 3.92
N ASP A 69 -18.14 -3.43 4.97
CA ASP A 69 -18.44 -2.05 5.28
C ASP A 69 -17.90 -1.73 6.67
N ILE A 70 -16.95 -0.79 6.70
CA ILE A 70 -16.16 -0.49 7.88
C ILE A 70 -16.25 0.99 8.18
N ALA A 71 -16.37 1.32 9.47
CA ALA A 71 -16.29 2.68 9.96
C ALA A 71 -15.24 2.79 11.06
N ILE A 72 -14.36 3.77 10.94
CA ILE A 72 -13.26 4.03 11.87
C ILE A 72 -13.45 5.41 12.51
N SER A 73 -13.28 5.48 13.82
CA SER A 73 -13.13 6.73 14.56
C SER A 73 -11.67 7.16 14.55
N ILE A 74 -11.43 8.44 14.26
CA ILE A 74 -10.12 9.07 14.22
C ILE A 74 -10.01 10.05 15.39
N PRO A 75 -8.93 10.01 16.20
CA PRO A 75 -8.76 10.92 17.33
C PRO A 75 -8.66 12.39 16.86
N PRO A 76 -8.91 13.37 17.75
CA PRO A 76 -8.78 14.78 17.40
C PRO A 76 -7.35 15.13 16.97
N ASP A 77 -7.19 16.07 16.04
CA ASP A 77 -5.87 16.54 15.56
C ASP A 77 -4.96 17.04 16.68
N SER A 78 -5.52 17.55 17.80
CA SER A 78 -4.77 17.98 18.98
C SER A 78 -4.14 16.82 19.79
N ALA A 79 -4.56 15.58 19.54
CA ALA A 79 -4.16 14.39 20.29
C ALA A 79 -3.42 13.36 19.41
N ARG A 80 -3.17 13.67 18.13
CA ARG A 80 -2.55 12.76 17.17
C ARG A 80 -1.47 13.45 16.34
N GLN A 81 -0.67 12.63 15.68
CA GLN A 81 0.28 13.06 14.66
C GLN A 81 -0.33 12.85 13.28
N ILE A 82 -0.46 13.93 12.50
CA ILE A 82 -0.98 13.88 11.13
C ILE A 82 -0.01 13.06 10.27
N GLY A 83 -0.53 12.13 9.46
CA GLY A 83 0.27 11.19 8.69
C GLY A 83 0.49 9.84 9.37
N ASP A 84 0.31 9.77 10.68
CA ASP A 84 0.49 8.55 11.45
C ASP A 84 -0.83 7.84 11.73
N VAL A 85 -0.75 6.52 11.82
CA VAL A 85 -1.85 5.68 12.28
C VAL A 85 -1.61 5.36 13.75
N GLN A 86 -2.41 5.94 14.65
CA GLN A 86 -2.34 5.64 16.09
C GLN A 86 -3.03 4.31 16.38
N PHE A 87 -2.29 3.21 16.24
CA PHE A 87 -2.76 1.89 16.65
C PHE A 87 -2.91 1.80 18.16
N PRO A 88 -3.99 1.18 18.67
CA PRO A 88 -4.15 0.96 20.10
C PRO A 88 -3.05 0.04 20.63
N GLN A 89 -2.49 0.39 21.79
CA GLN A 89 -1.50 -0.42 22.51
C GLN A 89 -2.15 -1.51 23.39
N SER A 90 -3.45 -1.38 23.67
CA SER A 90 -4.27 -2.36 24.39
C SER A 90 -5.73 -2.22 23.97
N LEU A 91 -6.53 -3.27 24.16
CA LEU A 91 -7.98 -3.22 24.01
C LEU A 91 -8.68 -3.13 25.38
N PRO A 92 -9.81 -2.41 25.51
CA PRO A 92 -10.45 -1.60 24.46
C PRO A 92 -9.64 -0.34 24.11
N ALA A 93 -9.70 0.07 22.84
CA ALA A 93 -9.00 1.24 22.33
C ALA A 93 -9.64 2.55 22.82
N ASP A 94 -8.84 3.60 23.03
CA ASP A 94 -9.31 4.92 23.48
C ASP A 94 -9.58 5.83 22.26
N PRO A 95 -10.83 6.22 21.96
CA PRO A 95 -11.15 7.03 20.78
C PRO A 95 -10.54 8.44 20.80
N LEU A 96 -10.05 8.93 21.95
CA LEU A 96 -9.35 10.21 22.03
C LEU A 96 -7.85 10.11 21.73
N ARG A 97 -7.31 8.90 21.57
CA ARG A 97 -5.87 8.66 21.36
C ARG A 97 -5.58 7.71 20.20
N ASP A 98 -6.46 6.75 19.96
CA ASP A 98 -6.29 5.64 19.04
C ASP A 98 -7.32 5.69 17.91
N PHE A 99 -6.99 5.01 16.82
CA PHE A 99 -7.97 4.65 15.80
C PHE A 99 -8.85 3.52 16.34
N VAL A 100 -10.17 3.72 16.29
CA VAL A 100 -11.15 2.78 16.86
C VAL A 100 -12.11 2.29 15.80
N THR A 101 -12.32 0.98 15.74
CA THR A 101 -13.33 0.40 14.85
C THR A 101 -14.72 0.60 15.43
N LEU A 102 -15.54 1.38 14.72
CA LEU A 102 -16.95 1.64 15.06
C LEU A 102 -17.89 0.60 14.45
N LYS A 103 -17.54 0.08 13.26
CA LYS A 103 -18.33 -0.86 12.46
C LYS A 103 -17.41 -1.73 11.62
N ALA A 104 -17.73 -3.01 11.46
CA ALA A 104 -16.98 -3.96 10.65
C ALA A 104 -17.90 -5.09 10.13
N ASP A 105 -18.75 -4.77 9.16
CA ASP A 105 -19.77 -5.71 8.66
C ASP A 105 -19.31 -6.38 7.37
N ARG A 106 -19.42 -7.71 7.27
CA ARG A 106 -19.26 -8.41 5.99
C ARG A 106 -20.51 -8.22 5.14
N LEU A 107 -20.31 -7.99 3.85
CA LEU A 107 -21.38 -7.74 2.89
C LEU A 107 -21.39 -8.76 1.76
N SER A 108 -22.59 -9.06 1.27
CA SER A 108 -22.75 -9.65 -0.07
C SER A 108 -22.44 -8.59 -1.13
N LYS A 109 -22.13 -9.03 -2.36
CA LYS A 109 -21.92 -8.10 -3.49
C LYS A 109 -23.09 -7.14 -3.69
N GLY A 110 -24.33 -7.64 -3.62
CA GLY A 110 -25.53 -6.81 -3.77
C GLY A 110 -25.68 -5.76 -2.68
N ALA A 111 -25.39 -6.13 -1.43
CA ALA A 111 -25.40 -5.20 -0.31
C ALA A 111 -24.28 -4.15 -0.42
N ALA A 112 -23.08 -4.54 -0.87
CA ALA A 112 -21.97 -3.61 -1.10
C ALA A 112 -22.31 -2.57 -2.18
N LEU A 113 -22.92 -2.99 -3.30
CA LEU A 113 -23.40 -2.08 -4.35
C LEU A 113 -24.53 -1.16 -3.86
N ALA A 114 -25.45 -1.67 -3.05
CA ALA A 114 -26.51 -0.85 -2.46
C ALA A 114 -25.93 0.23 -1.51
N GLN A 115 -24.95 -0.13 -0.67
CA GLN A 115 -24.25 0.83 0.19
C GLN A 115 -23.46 1.87 -0.63
N LEU A 116 -22.76 1.42 -1.68
CA LEU A 116 -22.04 2.30 -2.60
C LEU A 116 -22.99 3.36 -3.18
N ASN A 117 -24.11 2.92 -3.76
CA ASN A 117 -25.04 3.80 -4.47
C ASN A 117 -25.77 4.75 -3.50
N GLY A 118 -26.11 4.29 -2.30
CA GLY A 118 -26.70 5.14 -1.26
C GLY A 118 -25.76 6.25 -0.77
N ARG A 119 -24.46 5.96 -0.63
CA ARG A 119 -23.45 6.96 -0.23
C ARG A 119 -23.14 7.94 -1.36
N LEU A 120 -22.98 7.44 -2.59
CA LEU A 120 -22.70 8.27 -3.76
C LEU A 120 -23.78 9.32 -4.05
N ALA A 121 -25.03 9.07 -3.67
CA ALA A 121 -26.10 10.05 -3.80
C ALA A 121 -25.80 11.38 -3.07
N HIS A 122 -24.95 11.36 -2.05
CA HIS A 122 -24.55 12.52 -1.24
C HIS A 122 -23.07 12.90 -1.43
N THR A 123 -22.34 12.19 -2.29
CA THR A 123 -20.91 12.43 -2.54
C THR A 123 -20.72 13.46 -3.66
N PRO A 124 -19.92 14.52 -3.44
CA PRO A 124 -19.57 15.47 -4.49
C PRO A 124 -19.02 14.78 -5.74
N ARG A 125 -19.55 15.16 -6.92
CA ARG A 125 -19.21 14.58 -8.24
C ARG A 125 -19.41 13.06 -8.33
N ARG A 126 -20.06 12.43 -7.35
CA ARG A 126 -20.18 10.97 -7.22
C ARG A 126 -18.82 10.29 -7.39
N GLN A 127 -17.78 10.90 -6.80
CA GLN A 127 -16.41 10.45 -6.93
C GLN A 127 -16.13 9.29 -5.98
N VAL A 128 -15.42 8.28 -6.48
CA VAL A 128 -14.87 7.17 -5.70
C VAL A 128 -13.35 7.29 -5.66
N LEU A 129 -12.76 7.12 -4.48
CA LEU A 129 -11.33 6.90 -4.32
C LEU A 129 -11.08 5.44 -4.01
N VAL A 130 -10.46 4.72 -4.93
CA VAL A 130 -9.99 3.34 -4.74
C VAL A 130 -8.58 3.36 -4.19
N PHE A 131 -8.35 2.76 -3.02
CA PHE A 131 -7.00 2.58 -2.48
C PHE A 131 -6.54 1.13 -2.55
N VAL A 132 -5.31 0.91 -3.02
CA VAL A 132 -4.66 -0.40 -3.12
C VAL A 132 -3.40 -0.41 -2.27
N HIS A 133 -3.38 -1.21 -1.20
CA HIS A 133 -2.25 -1.25 -0.27
C HIS A 133 -1.01 -1.95 -0.85
N GLY A 134 0.13 -1.74 -0.19
CA GLY A 134 1.42 -2.32 -0.52
C GLY A 134 1.72 -3.67 0.14
N PHE A 135 3.00 -4.06 0.09
CA PHE A 135 3.55 -5.27 0.70
C PHE A 135 3.52 -5.21 2.24
N ASN A 136 3.49 -6.36 2.91
CA ASN A 136 3.62 -6.48 4.36
C ASN A 136 2.48 -5.80 5.15
N ASN A 137 1.24 -5.97 4.68
CA ASN A 137 0.05 -5.41 5.33
C ASN A 137 -0.89 -6.54 5.78
N ARG A 138 -1.24 -6.56 7.07
CA ARG A 138 -2.45 -7.26 7.54
C ARG A 138 -3.70 -6.51 7.04
N PHE A 139 -4.88 -7.10 7.19
CA PHE A 139 -6.11 -6.48 6.69
C PHE A 139 -6.41 -5.15 7.41
N GLU A 140 -6.30 -5.13 8.73
CA GLU A 140 -6.47 -3.96 9.59
C GLU A 140 -5.46 -2.84 9.29
N ASP A 141 -4.25 -3.18 8.81
CA ASP A 141 -3.25 -2.21 8.41
C ASP A 141 -3.72 -1.37 7.24
N ALA A 142 -4.27 -2.06 6.24
CA ALA A 142 -4.80 -1.41 5.05
C ALA A 142 -6.04 -0.55 5.40
N VAL A 143 -6.91 -1.06 6.28
CA VAL A 143 -8.10 -0.31 6.75
C VAL A 143 -7.71 0.96 7.48
N TYR A 144 -6.85 0.87 8.51
CA TYR A 144 -6.51 2.03 9.32
C TYR A 144 -5.65 3.03 8.54
N ARG A 145 -4.71 2.56 7.71
CA ARG A 145 -3.94 3.44 6.82
C ARG A 145 -4.84 4.18 5.85
N PHE A 146 -5.84 3.52 5.27
CA PHE A 146 -6.75 4.22 4.36
C PHE A 146 -7.64 5.21 5.09
N ALA A 147 -8.13 4.87 6.29
CA ALA A 147 -8.88 5.80 7.12
C ALA A 147 -8.07 7.07 7.43
N GLN A 148 -6.77 6.92 7.74
CA GLN A 148 -5.84 8.02 7.93
C GLN A 148 -5.71 8.88 6.67
N ILE A 149 -5.51 8.27 5.49
CA ILE A 149 -5.37 9.01 4.22
C ILE A 149 -6.64 9.82 3.93
N ILE A 150 -7.83 9.23 4.11
CA ILE A 150 -9.10 9.93 3.87
C ILE A 150 -9.25 11.13 4.81
N HIS A 151 -9.03 10.93 6.10
CA HIS A 151 -9.13 12.00 7.10
C HIS A 151 -8.11 13.12 6.85
N ASP A 152 -6.84 12.76 6.64
CA ASP A 152 -5.74 13.72 6.53
C ASP A 152 -5.70 14.47 5.19
N SER A 153 -6.25 13.87 4.14
CA SER A 153 -6.42 14.55 2.86
C SER A 153 -7.63 15.47 2.84
N ASN A 154 -8.58 15.31 3.77
CA ASN A 154 -9.86 16.02 3.76
C ASN A 154 -10.56 15.88 2.40
N THR A 155 -10.51 14.68 1.82
CA THR A 155 -11.19 14.37 0.56
C THR A 155 -12.65 14.00 0.81
N ASP A 156 -13.55 14.51 -0.04
CA ASP A 156 -14.97 14.16 0.01
C ASP A 156 -15.33 12.95 -0.86
N ALA A 157 -14.33 12.31 -1.50
CA ALA A 157 -14.54 11.12 -2.32
C ALA A 157 -14.98 9.92 -1.48
N LEU A 158 -15.88 9.09 -2.02
CA LEU A 158 -16.29 7.86 -1.35
C LEU A 158 -15.12 6.87 -1.26
N PRO A 159 -14.68 6.45 -0.06
CA PRO A 159 -13.54 5.55 0.08
C PRO A 159 -13.91 4.10 -0.27
N VAL A 160 -13.17 3.50 -1.20
CA VAL A 160 -13.21 2.07 -1.52
C VAL A 160 -11.82 1.47 -1.34
N LEU A 161 -11.66 0.59 -0.37
CA LEU A 161 -10.41 -0.14 -0.15
C LEU A 161 -10.41 -1.43 -0.97
N PHE A 162 -9.35 -1.66 -1.75
CA PHE A 162 -9.07 -2.98 -2.30
C PHE A 162 -7.92 -3.62 -1.54
N THR A 163 -8.16 -4.78 -0.95
CA THR A 163 -7.11 -5.54 -0.25
C THR A 163 -6.82 -6.87 -0.92
N TRP A 164 -5.54 -7.21 -1.03
CA TRP A 164 -5.07 -8.49 -1.57
C TRP A 164 -4.30 -9.28 -0.49
N PRO A 165 -4.08 -10.61 -0.64
CA PRO A 165 -3.56 -11.46 0.42
C PRO A 165 -2.07 -11.22 0.66
N SER A 166 -1.79 -10.27 1.54
CA SER A 166 -0.49 -10.10 2.16
C SER A 166 -0.50 -10.75 3.54
N ARG A 167 0.53 -11.56 3.83
CA ARG A 167 0.70 -12.20 5.15
C ARG A 167 1.20 -11.23 6.22
N GLY A 168 1.55 -10.00 5.86
CA GLY A 168 2.10 -9.03 6.82
C GLY A 168 3.44 -9.46 7.41
N LYS A 169 4.23 -10.24 6.66
CA LYS A 169 5.57 -10.69 7.08
C LYS A 169 6.62 -10.40 6.01
N LEU A 170 7.73 -9.75 6.40
CA LEU A 170 8.84 -9.37 5.51
C LEU A 170 9.45 -10.57 4.76
N LEU A 171 9.59 -11.72 5.41
CA LEU A 171 10.17 -12.94 4.80
C LEU A 171 9.22 -13.65 3.83
N GLN A 172 7.96 -13.21 3.73
CA GLN A 172 6.96 -13.77 2.82
C GLN A 172 6.83 -12.97 1.52
N TYR A 173 7.87 -12.21 1.16
CA TYR A 173 7.89 -11.38 -0.06
C TYR A 173 7.46 -12.14 -1.32
N GLY A 174 8.00 -13.35 -1.54
CA GLY A 174 7.61 -14.18 -2.70
C GLY A 174 6.13 -14.59 -2.68
N TYR A 175 5.59 -14.95 -1.51
CA TYR A 175 4.16 -15.27 -1.38
C TYR A 175 3.31 -14.05 -1.71
N ASP A 176 3.62 -12.90 -1.11
CA ASP A 176 2.87 -11.67 -1.30
C ASP A 176 2.93 -11.20 -2.76
N HIS A 177 4.06 -11.35 -3.45
CA HIS A 177 4.18 -11.04 -4.88
C HIS A 177 3.25 -11.90 -5.75
N GLU A 178 3.23 -13.22 -5.50
CA GLU A 178 2.33 -14.13 -6.21
C GLU A 178 0.85 -13.87 -5.85
N SER A 179 0.57 -13.48 -4.61
CA SER A 179 -0.78 -13.16 -4.14
C SER A 179 -1.30 -11.81 -4.65
N ALA A 180 -0.40 -10.84 -4.83
CA ALA A 180 -0.66 -9.59 -5.53
C ALA A 180 -1.03 -9.89 -6.99
N SER A 181 -0.22 -10.71 -7.68
CA SER A 181 -0.49 -11.15 -9.04
C SER A 181 -1.79 -11.97 -9.17
N PHE A 182 -2.12 -12.80 -8.17
CA PHE A 182 -3.39 -13.53 -8.08
C PHE A 182 -4.60 -12.59 -8.02
N SER A 183 -4.44 -11.39 -7.46
CA SER A 183 -5.54 -10.46 -7.19
C SER A 183 -5.83 -9.46 -8.30
N ARG A 184 -4.99 -9.40 -9.36
CA ARG A 184 -5.11 -8.44 -10.47
C ARG A 184 -6.47 -8.51 -11.18
N ASP A 185 -6.96 -9.72 -11.47
CA ASP A 185 -8.25 -9.92 -12.17
C ASP A 185 -9.42 -9.50 -11.27
N ALA A 186 -9.26 -9.63 -9.95
CA ALA A 186 -10.28 -9.19 -8.99
C ALA A 186 -10.33 -7.67 -8.90
N LEU A 187 -9.18 -6.98 -8.94
CA LEU A 187 -9.14 -5.53 -9.02
C LEU A 187 -9.73 -5.01 -10.33
N GLU A 188 -9.42 -5.65 -11.48
CA GLU A 188 -10.08 -5.35 -12.77
C GLU A 188 -11.61 -5.43 -12.61
N ARG A 189 -12.14 -6.52 -12.05
CA ARG A 189 -13.59 -6.68 -11.85
C ARG A 189 -14.20 -5.60 -10.96
N VAL A 190 -13.49 -5.15 -9.92
CA VAL A 190 -13.95 -4.05 -9.05
C VAL A 190 -13.98 -2.74 -9.83
N LEU A 191 -12.90 -2.41 -10.54
CA LEU A 191 -12.82 -1.18 -11.35
C LEU A 191 -13.84 -1.17 -12.49
N GLN A 192 -14.08 -2.31 -13.15
CA GLN A 192 -15.14 -2.46 -14.15
C GLN A 192 -16.53 -2.26 -13.56
N ALA A 193 -16.81 -2.86 -12.40
CA ALA A 193 -18.10 -2.67 -11.73
C ALA A 193 -18.35 -1.20 -11.37
N LEU A 194 -17.34 -0.51 -10.85
CA LEU A 194 -17.42 0.93 -10.56
C LEU A 194 -17.60 1.75 -11.85
N ALA A 195 -16.86 1.43 -12.91
CA ALA A 195 -16.95 2.16 -14.18
C ALA A 195 -18.33 1.99 -14.85
N GLN A 196 -18.93 0.81 -14.73
CA GLN A 196 -20.23 0.49 -15.32
C GLN A 196 -21.43 1.00 -14.50
N ASP A 197 -21.27 1.22 -13.18
CA ASP A 197 -22.37 1.70 -12.34
C ASP A 197 -22.75 3.17 -12.69
N PRO A 198 -24.01 3.46 -13.07
CA PRO A 198 -24.44 4.82 -13.43
C PRO A 198 -24.42 5.81 -12.25
N SER A 199 -24.37 5.32 -11.02
CA SER A 199 -24.26 6.13 -9.81
C SER A 199 -22.85 6.67 -9.62
N VAL A 200 -21.82 6.04 -10.20
CA VAL A 200 -20.43 6.50 -10.15
C VAL A 200 -20.18 7.54 -11.22
N GLY A 201 -19.74 8.72 -10.81
CA GLY A 201 -19.37 9.82 -11.71
C GLY A 201 -17.91 9.77 -12.12
N GLU A 202 -17.01 9.56 -11.15
CA GLU A 202 -15.57 9.56 -11.37
C GLU A 202 -14.87 8.56 -10.44
N ILE A 203 -13.79 7.96 -10.92
CA ILE A 203 -12.93 7.02 -10.20
C ILE A 203 -11.52 7.59 -10.19
N SER A 204 -10.98 7.75 -8.98
CA SER A 204 -9.55 7.97 -8.74
C SER A 204 -8.96 6.73 -8.08
N VAL A 205 -7.77 6.33 -8.50
CA VAL A 205 -7.04 5.19 -7.90
C VAL A 205 -5.78 5.71 -7.22
N LEU A 206 -5.54 5.30 -5.97
CA LEU A 206 -4.30 5.52 -5.24
C LEU A 206 -3.71 4.16 -4.88
N ALA A 207 -2.52 3.83 -5.39
CA ALA A 207 -1.86 2.57 -5.12
C ALA A 207 -0.50 2.80 -4.47
N HIS A 208 -0.11 1.95 -3.52
CA HIS A 208 1.15 2.08 -2.79
C HIS A 208 2.06 0.87 -3.02
N SER A 209 3.37 1.09 -3.19
CA SER A 209 4.39 0.04 -3.23
C SER A 209 4.05 -1.06 -4.24
N MET A 210 4.04 -2.33 -3.83
CA MET A 210 3.65 -3.48 -4.65
C MET A 210 2.17 -3.48 -5.07
N GLY A 211 1.31 -2.69 -4.41
CA GLY A 211 -0.06 -2.45 -4.88
C GLY A 211 -0.11 -1.79 -6.26
N ASN A 212 0.95 -1.08 -6.65
CA ASN A 212 1.09 -0.52 -7.99
C ASN A 212 1.18 -1.61 -9.07
N TRP A 213 1.88 -2.72 -8.81
CA TRP A 213 1.93 -3.87 -9.71
C TRP A 213 0.52 -4.39 -10.03
N VAL A 214 -0.27 -4.64 -8.99
CA VAL A 214 -1.65 -5.12 -9.11
C VAL A 214 -2.51 -4.14 -9.89
N THR A 215 -2.35 -2.84 -9.58
CA THR A 215 -3.13 -1.76 -10.19
C THR A 215 -2.82 -1.61 -11.68
N ILE A 216 -1.55 -1.57 -12.06
CA ILE A 216 -1.14 -1.40 -13.45
C ILE A 216 -1.54 -2.64 -14.27
N GLU A 217 -1.38 -3.85 -13.73
CA GLU A 217 -1.85 -5.07 -14.41
C GLU A 217 -3.36 -5.10 -14.60
N ALA A 218 -4.15 -4.68 -13.60
CA ALA A 218 -5.60 -4.58 -13.73
C ALA A 218 -6.01 -3.56 -14.81
N LEU A 219 -5.39 -2.37 -14.81
CA LEU A 219 -5.65 -1.34 -15.81
C LEU A 219 -5.22 -1.79 -17.21
N ARG A 220 -4.08 -2.46 -17.33
CA ARG A 220 -3.61 -3.04 -18.59
C ARG A 220 -4.59 -4.07 -19.14
N GLN A 221 -5.07 -4.98 -18.30
CA GLN A 221 -6.06 -5.98 -18.72
C GLN A 221 -7.37 -5.34 -19.18
N MET A 222 -7.85 -4.35 -18.43
CA MET A 222 -9.03 -3.57 -18.82
C MET A 222 -8.81 -2.89 -20.18
N ALA A 223 -7.68 -2.22 -20.37
CA ALA A 223 -7.38 -1.53 -21.62
C ALA A 223 -7.29 -2.48 -22.81
N ILE A 224 -6.67 -3.65 -22.65
CA ILE A 224 -6.61 -4.68 -23.70
C ILE A 224 -8.02 -5.21 -24.02
N ARG A 225 -8.83 -5.48 -22.99
CA ARG A 225 -10.18 -6.03 -23.14
C ARG A 225 -11.15 -5.04 -23.78
N ASP A 226 -11.13 -3.81 -23.31
CA ASP A 226 -12.12 -2.77 -23.63
C ASP A 226 -11.62 -1.78 -24.70
N ARG A 227 -10.40 -1.99 -25.22
CA ARG A 227 -9.69 -1.12 -26.18
C ARG A 227 -9.47 0.30 -25.66
N GLY A 228 -9.10 0.38 -24.38
CA GLY A 228 -8.83 1.60 -23.65
C GLY A 228 -9.41 1.57 -22.25
N LEU A 229 -9.04 2.56 -21.43
CA LEU A 229 -9.60 2.70 -20.08
C LEU A 229 -10.97 3.40 -20.13
N PRO A 230 -11.93 3.00 -19.28
CA PRO A 230 -13.18 3.75 -19.11
C PRO A 230 -12.92 5.20 -18.73
N ALA A 231 -13.62 6.16 -19.36
CA ALA A 231 -13.45 7.59 -19.11
C ALA A 231 -13.69 8.01 -17.65
N LYS A 232 -14.44 7.20 -16.88
CA LYS A 232 -14.63 7.42 -15.44
C LYS A 232 -13.35 7.22 -14.63
N ILE A 233 -12.41 6.39 -15.09
CA ILE A 233 -11.09 6.27 -14.46
C ILE A 233 -10.28 7.50 -14.86
N ASN A 234 -10.41 8.57 -14.08
CA ASN A 234 -9.90 9.88 -14.45
C ASN A 234 -8.45 10.09 -13.97
N THR A 235 -8.13 9.61 -12.77
CA THR A 235 -6.84 9.86 -12.12
C THR A 235 -6.29 8.58 -11.51
N VAL A 236 -5.02 8.30 -11.78
CA VAL A 236 -4.28 7.17 -11.21
C VAL A 236 -3.02 7.73 -10.55
N MET A 237 -2.92 7.53 -9.24
CA MET A 237 -1.84 7.97 -8.37
C MET A 237 -1.05 6.75 -7.89
N LEU A 238 0.20 6.67 -8.31
CA LEU A 238 1.09 5.54 -8.06
C LEU A 238 2.16 5.98 -7.05
N ALA A 239 1.97 5.65 -5.78
CA ALA A 239 2.84 6.07 -4.69
C ALA A 239 3.95 5.06 -4.40
N ALA A 240 5.20 5.55 -4.39
CA ALA A 240 6.42 4.74 -4.24
C ALA A 240 6.37 3.41 -5.03
N PRO A 241 6.16 3.42 -6.36
CA PRO A 241 5.86 2.20 -7.09
C PRO A 241 6.99 1.17 -7.01
N ASP A 242 6.69 0.03 -6.39
CA ASP A 242 7.53 -1.15 -6.43
C ASP A 242 7.22 -1.92 -7.71
N VAL A 243 7.61 -1.36 -8.85
CA VAL A 243 7.48 -1.94 -10.20
C VAL A 243 8.76 -1.68 -10.97
N ASP A 244 9.21 -2.65 -11.75
CA ASP A 244 10.37 -2.49 -12.63
C ASP A 244 10.04 -1.45 -13.71
N PHE A 245 10.98 -0.53 -13.99
CA PHE A 245 10.74 0.56 -14.93
C PHE A 245 10.47 0.08 -16.37
N ASP A 246 11.20 -0.93 -16.85
CA ASP A 246 11.04 -1.44 -18.22
C ASP A 246 9.71 -2.20 -18.35
N VAL A 247 9.34 -2.95 -17.32
CA VAL A 247 8.03 -3.61 -17.25
C VAL A 247 6.91 -2.58 -17.24
N PHE A 248 7.04 -1.52 -16.44
CA PHE A 248 6.08 -0.41 -16.41
C PHE A 248 5.91 0.22 -17.79
N GLN A 249 7.01 0.51 -18.49
CA GLN A 249 6.96 1.08 -19.84
C GLN A 249 6.15 0.20 -20.81
N ARG A 250 6.37 -1.11 -20.77
CA ARG A 250 5.61 -2.07 -21.58
C ARG A 250 4.13 -2.09 -21.20
N GLN A 251 3.82 -2.03 -19.91
CA GLN A 251 2.43 -2.02 -19.45
C GLN A 251 1.70 -0.75 -19.86
N ILE A 252 2.34 0.42 -19.74
CA ILE A 252 1.78 1.71 -20.13
C ILE A 252 1.54 1.78 -21.64
N ALA A 253 2.46 1.24 -22.44
CA ALA A 253 2.28 1.13 -23.89
C ALA A 253 1.01 0.32 -24.25
N GLU A 254 0.75 -0.80 -23.55
CA GLU A 254 -0.45 -1.63 -23.74
C GLU A 254 -1.73 -0.95 -23.22
N ILE A 255 -1.63 -0.13 -22.17
CA ILE A 255 -2.76 0.68 -21.69
C ILE A 255 -3.17 1.73 -22.74
N GLY A 256 -2.23 2.18 -23.56
CA GLY A 256 -2.43 3.22 -24.57
C GLY A 256 -2.43 4.60 -23.93
N SER A 257 -1.23 5.15 -23.72
CA SER A 257 -0.97 6.45 -23.09
C SER A 257 -1.34 7.66 -23.98
N ALA A 258 -2.62 7.82 -24.36
CA ALA A 258 -3.14 9.12 -24.81
C ALA A 258 -4.68 9.16 -24.90
N ALA A 259 -5.39 9.51 -23.82
CA ALA A 259 -6.43 10.57 -23.82
C ALA A 259 -7.28 10.62 -22.53
N ALA A 260 -7.60 9.49 -21.88
CA ALA A 260 -8.69 9.45 -20.89
C ALA A 260 -8.27 9.66 -19.42
N SER A 261 -7.15 9.07 -18.98
CA SER A 261 -6.73 9.06 -17.58
C SER A 261 -5.44 9.85 -17.36
N ARG A 262 -5.31 10.50 -16.19
CA ARG A 262 -4.10 11.22 -15.76
C ARG A 262 -3.31 10.37 -14.77
N PHE A 263 -2.09 10.03 -15.12
CA PHE A 263 -1.17 9.27 -14.27
C PHE A 263 -0.25 10.22 -13.50
N TYR A 264 -0.10 9.95 -12.21
CA TYR A 264 0.82 10.63 -11.31
C TYR A 264 1.67 9.58 -10.61
N ILE A 265 2.99 9.71 -10.64
CA ILE A 265 3.91 8.86 -9.86
C ILE A 265 4.52 9.69 -8.72
N PHE A 266 4.55 9.14 -7.50
CA PHE A 266 5.28 9.73 -6.38
C PHE A 266 6.56 8.93 -6.21
N VAL A 267 7.69 9.59 -6.39
CA VAL A 267 9.02 8.96 -6.36
C VAL A 267 9.84 9.51 -5.20
N ALA A 268 10.76 8.71 -4.69
CA ALA A 268 11.72 9.10 -3.68
C ALA A 268 13.01 8.30 -3.91
N ARG A 269 14.11 9.00 -4.26
CA ARG A 269 15.41 8.35 -4.53
C ARG A 269 16.08 7.80 -3.28
N ASP A 270 15.67 8.32 -2.13
CA ASP A 270 16.10 7.95 -0.79
C ASP A 270 15.13 6.94 -0.12
N ASP A 271 14.27 6.28 -0.91
CA ASP A 271 13.41 5.19 -0.46
C ASP A 271 14.21 3.92 -0.16
N GLY A 272 14.36 3.63 1.14
CA GLY A 272 15.11 2.48 1.62
C GLY A 272 14.44 1.14 1.31
N ALA A 273 13.11 1.09 1.25
CA ALA A 273 12.38 -0.15 0.94
C ALA A 273 12.58 -0.53 -0.53
N LEU A 274 12.50 0.44 -1.45
CA LEU A 274 12.75 0.22 -2.86
C LEU A 274 14.22 -0.11 -3.15
N ALA A 275 15.16 0.41 -2.35
CA ALA A 275 16.57 0.00 -2.43
C ALA A 275 16.75 -1.49 -2.10
N VAL A 276 16.03 -2.01 -1.10
CA VAL A 276 16.00 -3.45 -0.78
C VAL A 276 15.32 -4.24 -1.91
N SER A 277 14.16 -3.78 -2.38
CA SER A 277 13.44 -4.43 -3.49
C SER A 277 14.31 -4.56 -4.74
N ARG A 278 14.99 -3.47 -5.15
CA ARG A 278 15.94 -3.47 -6.27
C ARG A 278 16.97 -4.59 -6.14
N ARG A 279 17.53 -4.78 -4.95
CA ARG A 279 18.52 -5.84 -4.67
C ARG A 279 17.94 -7.24 -4.89
N VAL A 280 16.70 -7.45 -4.44
CA VAL A 280 15.98 -8.73 -4.58
C VAL A 280 15.71 -9.04 -6.07
N TRP A 281 15.41 -8.01 -6.87
CA TRP A 281 15.08 -8.13 -8.29
C TRP A 281 16.25 -7.96 -9.25
N GLY A 282 17.48 -8.29 -8.81
CA GLY A 282 18.64 -8.32 -9.70
C GLY A 282 19.18 -6.93 -10.08
N ASP A 283 19.04 -5.96 -9.18
CA ASP A 283 19.55 -4.59 -9.31
C ASP A 283 18.89 -3.73 -10.41
N MET A 284 17.69 -4.10 -10.86
CA MET A 284 16.92 -3.32 -11.84
C MET A 284 16.24 -2.07 -11.22
N PRO A 285 16.20 -0.93 -11.94
CA PRO A 285 15.55 0.29 -11.45
C PRO A 285 14.06 0.08 -11.10
N ARG A 286 13.68 0.41 -9.86
CA ARG A 286 12.28 0.47 -9.46
C ARG A 286 11.72 1.84 -9.79
N LEU A 287 10.54 1.89 -10.40
CA LEU A 287 9.86 3.11 -10.83
C LEU A 287 9.76 4.16 -9.72
N GLY A 288 9.49 3.76 -8.47
CA GLY A 288 9.42 4.69 -7.35
C GLY A 288 10.75 5.28 -6.88
N ALA A 289 11.88 4.75 -7.32
CA ALA A 289 13.23 5.17 -6.90
C ALA A 289 14.07 5.77 -8.03
N ILE A 290 13.49 5.94 -9.23
CA ILE A 290 14.19 6.60 -10.35
C ILE A 290 14.43 8.08 -10.05
N ASN A 291 15.37 8.69 -10.78
CA ASN A 291 15.41 10.14 -10.90
C ASN A 291 14.55 10.56 -12.12
N PRO A 292 13.34 11.09 -11.92
CA PRO A 292 12.42 11.36 -13.01
C PRO A 292 12.88 12.54 -13.89
N GLU A 293 13.84 13.34 -13.44
CA GLU A 293 14.41 14.45 -14.21
C GLU A 293 15.60 14.03 -15.09
N ALA A 294 16.10 12.80 -14.94
CA ALA A 294 17.24 12.30 -15.70
C ALA A 294 16.79 11.51 -16.94
N SER A 295 17.52 11.66 -18.04
CA SER A 295 17.38 10.81 -19.22
C SER A 295 17.83 9.37 -18.91
N PRO A 296 17.13 8.33 -19.42
CA PRO A 296 16.00 8.39 -20.35
C PRO A 296 14.62 8.52 -19.67
N TYR A 297 14.54 8.58 -18.34
CA TYR A 297 13.28 8.51 -17.62
C TYR A 297 12.34 9.68 -17.90
N ASN A 298 12.86 10.91 -17.89
CA ASN A 298 12.07 12.12 -18.15
C ASN A 298 11.37 12.05 -19.51
N GLU A 299 12.11 11.71 -20.57
CA GLU A 299 11.61 11.64 -21.95
C GLU A 299 10.50 10.60 -22.09
N LEU A 300 10.67 9.43 -21.49
CA LEU A 300 9.70 8.35 -21.54
C LEU A 300 8.42 8.69 -20.76
N LEU A 301 8.56 9.25 -19.56
CA LEU A 301 7.41 9.68 -18.75
C LEU A 301 6.64 10.82 -19.44
N GLU A 302 7.34 11.77 -20.07
CA GLU A 302 6.72 12.86 -20.82
C GLU A 302 5.99 12.36 -22.07
N GLN A 303 6.61 11.44 -22.82
CA GLN A 303 5.99 10.80 -23.99
C GLN A 303 4.66 10.15 -23.62
N ASP A 304 4.60 9.49 -22.46
CA ASP A 304 3.41 8.82 -21.94
C ASP A 304 2.47 9.76 -21.13
N LYS A 305 2.80 11.06 -21.07
CA LYS A 305 2.04 12.09 -20.33
C LYS A 305 1.88 11.79 -18.85
N ILE A 306 2.84 11.06 -18.27
CA ILE A 306 2.88 10.73 -16.85
C ILE A 306 3.46 11.92 -16.09
N ARG A 307 2.76 12.36 -15.05
CA ARG A 307 3.25 13.40 -14.13
C ARG A 307 4.03 12.74 -13.00
N TRP A 308 5.01 13.42 -12.43
CA TRP A 308 5.71 12.94 -11.23
C TRP A 308 5.78 13.98 -10.12
N ILE A 309 5.89 13.49 -8.89
CA ILE A 309 6.12 14.26 -7.67
C ILE A 309 7.38 13.67 -7.02
N ASP A 310 8.46 14.44 -6.94
CA ASP A 310 9.70 14.00 -6.27
C ASP A 310 9.62 14.33 -4.77
N LEU A 311 9.49 13.28 -3.96
CA LEU A 311 9.46 13.33 -2.51
C LEU A 311 10.86 13.15 -1.88
N THR A 312 11.92 13.09 -2.69
CA THR A 312 13.30 12.96 -2.20
C THR A 312 13.63 14.11 -1.23
N GLY A 313 14.01 13.76 0.00
CA GLY A 313 14.34 14.72 1.06
C GLY A 313 13.15 15.40 1.73
N VAL A 314 11.91 14.99 1.43
CA VAL A 314 10.73 15.40 2.21
C VAL A 314 10.80 14.77 3.60
N SER A 315 10.59 15.58 4.63
CA SER A 315 10.60 15.11 6.02
C SER A 315 9.40 14.20 6.28
N SER A 316 9.67 13.05 6.90
CA SER A 316 8.71 12.02 7.24
C SER A 316 9.24 11.25 8.44
N ASP A 317 8.34 10.81 9.31
CA ASP A 317 8.66 9.93 10.45
C ASP A 317 8.82 8.46 10.04
N ASP A 318 8.57 8.14 8.76
CA ASP A 318 8.91 6.84 8.18
C ASP A 318 10.43 6.74 7.93
N PRO A 319 11.15 5.87 8.68
CA PRO A 319 12.59 5.73 8.53
C PRO A 319 13.02 5.18 7.16
N LEU A 320 12.14 4.46 6.45
CA LEU A 320 12.40 3.95 5.11
C LEU A 320 12.01 4.94 4.00
N ARG A 321 11.34 6.05 4.33
CA ARG A 321 10.80 7.04 3.39
C ARG A 321 9.84 6.49 2.33
N HIS A 322 9.35 5.27 2.52
CA HIS A 322 8.52 4.51 1.58
C HIS A 322 7.02 4.89 1.65
N GLY A 323 6.58 5.35 2.81
CA GLY A 323 5.24 5.83 3.12
C GLY A 323 5.09 7.35 3.09
N THR A 324 6.13 8.09 2.66
CA THR A 324 6.18 9.57 2.69
C THR A 324 4.96 10.24 2.05
N PHE A 325 4.35 9.62 1.04
CA PHE A 325 3.13 10.14 0.40
C PHE A 325 1.93 10.29 1.35
N ALA A 326 1.84 9.43 2.37
CA ALA A 326 0.75 9.38 3.33
C ALA A 326 1.15 9.94 4.70
N SER A 327 2.43 9.81 5.08
CA SER A 327 2.95 10.29 6.36
C SER A 327 3.35 11.76 6.35
N ALA A 328 3.65 12.36 5.19
CA ALA A 328 3.95 13.79 5.12
C ALA A 328 2.64 14.61 5.00
N PRO A 329 2.30 15.47 6.00
CA PRO A 329 1.03 16.19 6.01
C PRO A 329 0.79 17.07 4.78
N GLY A 330 1.85 17.67 4.22
CA GLY A 330 1.76 18.47 2.99
C GLY A 330 1.37 17.65 1.76
N VAL A 331 1.89 16.42 1.66
CA VAL A 331 1.65 15.55 0.50
C VAL A 331 0.25 14.96 0.54
N VAL A 332 -0.19 14.46 1.70
CA VAL A 332 -1.55 13.90 1.86
C VAL A 332 -2.64 14.96 1.64
N ARG A 333 -2.43 16.21 2.09
CA ARG A 333 -3.33 17.32 1.78
C ARG A 333 -3.36 17.67 0.30
N ALA A 334 -2.21 17.61 -0.39
CA ALA A 334 -2.16 17.83 -1.83
C ALA A 334 -2.95 16.78 -2.61
N ILE A 335 -2.91 15.51 -2.19
CA ILE A 335 -3.79 14.45 -2.71
C ILE A 335 -5.26 14.86 -2.56
N GLY A 336 -5.65 15.39 -1.40
CA GLY A 336 -6.99 15.93 -1.16
C GLY A 336 -7.39 17.06 -2.11
N VAL A 337 -6.54 18.09 -2.26
CA VAL A 337 -6.79 19.21 -3.19
C VAL A 337 -6.97 18.73 -4.63
N ARG A 338 -6.14 17.77 -5.06
CA ARG A 338 -6.25 17.13 -6.37
C ARG A 338 -7.61 16.44 -6.54
N LEU A 339 -8.03 15.70 -5.52
CA LEU A 339 -9.31 15.00 -5.51
C LEU A 339 -10.50 15.96 -5.42
N ALA A 340 -10.41 17.10 -4.75
CA ALA A 340 -11.53 18.03 -4.61
C ALA A 340 -11.80 18.85 -5.90
N GLY A 341 -10.76 19.42 -6.50
CA GLY A 341 -10.90 20.42 -7.57
C GLY A 341 -10.44 20.01 -8.96
N GLY A 342 -9.86 18.81 -9.12
CA GLY A 342 -9.21 18.42 -10.38
C GLY A 342 -8.04 19.35 -10.75
N GLN A 343 -7.53 20.14 -9.81
CA GLN A 343 -6.35 21.01 -9.94
C GLN A 343 -5.07 20.17 -10.01
N SER A 344 -3.97 20.75 -10.48
CA SER A 344 -2.71 20.02 -10.57
C SER A 344 -2.14 19.79 -9.17
N LEU A 345 -1.61 18.59 -8.89
CA LEU A 345 -0.84 18.33 -7.65
C LEU A 345 0.34 19.32 -7.47
N ALA A 346 0.82 19.93 -8.57
CA ALA A 346 1.86 20.95 -8.58
C ALA A 346 1.48 22.27 -7.89
N GLU A 347 0.18 22.56 -7.79
CA GLU A 347 -0.34 23.84 -7.31
C GLU A 347 -0.73 23.77 -5.81
N ALA A 348 -0.60 22.60 -5.18
CA ALA A 348 -1.03 22.37 -3.82
C ALA A 348 -0.03 22.93 -2.76
N PRO A 349 -0.51 23.66 -1.74
CA PRO A 349 0.33 24.20 -0.67
C PRO A 349 1.04 23.10 0.12
N GLY A 350 2.36 23.19 0.28
CA GLY A 350 3.15 22.31 1.16
C GLY A 350 3.99 21.25 0.44
N ILE A 351 3.87 21.11 -0.88
CA ILE A 351 4.86 20.41 -1.70
C ILE A 351 5.88 21.46 -2.14
N GLY A 352 7.06 21.49 -1.50
CA GLY A 352 8.12 22.43 -1.86
C GLY A 352 8.60 22.20 -3.30
N ALA A 353 8.16 23.04 -4.25
CA ALA A 353 8.76 23.32 -5.57
C ALA A 353 9.46 22.17 -6.33
N ARG A 354 8.94 20.93 -6.28
CA ARG A 354 9.49 19.77 -7.02
C ARG A 354 8.42 18.94 -7.70
N VAL A 355 7.47 19.62 -8.35
CA VAL A 355 6.51 18.96 -9.24
C VAL A 355 6.88 19.32 -10.67
N GLY A 356 7.35 18.31 -11.41
CA GLY A 356 7.77 18.46 -12.79
C GLY A 356 6.61 18.15 -13.75
N GLN A 357 6.25 19.14 -14.56
CA GLN A 357 5.83 18.95 -15.95
C GLN A 357 6.42 20.11 -16.73
N ALA A 358 7.21 19.85 -17.77
CA ALA A 358 7.77 20.92 -18.58
C ALA A 358 6.64 21.76 -19.22
N ALA A 359 6.41 22.97 -18.70
CA ALA A 359 5.69 24.03 -19.38
C ALA A 359 6.58 25.28 -19.40
N THR A 360 7.33 25.40 -20.49
CA THR A 360 8.03 26.59 -21.00
C THR A 360 8.57 27.61 -19.97
N GLY A 361 9.88 27.50 -19.70
CA GLY A 361 10.80 28.63 -19.52
C GLY A 361 10.91 29.26 -18.13
N ALA A 362 11.93 28.87 -17.35
CA ALA A 362 12.90 29.79 -16.72
C ALA A 362 13.97 29.04 -15.90
N VAL A 363 15.11 29.73 -15.76
CA VAL A 363 16.46 29.36 -15.31
C VAL A 363 16.61 29.03 -13.82
N GLY A 364 17.36 27.96 -13.50
CA GLY A 364 18.51 27.94 -12.56
C GLY A 364 18.28 27.73 -11.06
N ALA A 365 18.92 26.69 -10.50
CA ALA A 365 19.94 26.79 -9.44
C ALA A 365 20.58 25.42 -9.11
N VAL A 366 21.91 25.38 -9.13
CA VAL A 366 22.79 24.26 -8.77
C VAL A 366 23.07 24.25 -7.26
N GLY A 367 23.15 23.08 -6.63
CA GLY A 367 23.70 22.91 -5.29
C GLY A 367 23.83 21.44 -4.87
N ALA A 368 25.05 20.92 -4.85
CA ALA A 368 25.37 19.54 -4.47
C ALA A 368 25.42 19.37 -2.94
N ALA A 369 25.09 18.16 -2.46
CA ALA A 369 25.50 17.68 -1.14
C ALA A 369 25.86 16.19 -1.22
N ALA A 370 27.10 15.86 -0.86
CA ALA A 370 27.61 14.52 -0.72
C ALA A 370 27.28 13.95 0.67
N GLY A 371 26.91 12.67 0.75
CA GLY A 371 26.70 11.94 2.00
C GLY A 371 27.22 10.52 1.90
N ALA A 372 28.13 10.14 2.81
CA ALA A 372 28.76 8.84 2.87
C ALA A 372 27.76 7.73 3.25
N ALA A 373 27.81 6.60 2.53
CA ALA A 373 27.00 5.43 2.82
C ALA A 373 27.68 4.53 3.87
N VAL A 374 27.02 4.34 5.01
CA VAL A 374 27.33 3.25 5.95
C VAL A 374 26.24 2.19 5.76
N ALA A 375 26.60 1.08 5.10
CA ALA A 375 25.72 -0.08 4.99
C ALA A 375 25.82 -0.91 6.27
N ALA A 376 24.74 -0.95 7.07
CA ALA A 376 24.58 -1.93 8.14
C ALA A 376 23.62 -3.04 7.67
N PRO A 377 23.91 -4.32 7.93
CA PRO A 377 23.00 -5.41 7.58
C PRO A 377 21.87 -5.48 8.60
N PHE A 378 20.63 -5.17 8.19
CA PHE A 378 19.44 -5.42 8.99
C PHE A 378 18.80 -6.75 8.55
N VAL A 379 19.22 -7.83 9.19
CA VAL A 379 18.42 -9.03 9.38
C VAL A 379 18.55 -9.35 10.85
N LEU A 380 17.44 -9.29 11.60
CA LEU A 380 17.14 -9.97 12.87
C LEU A 380 16.14 -9.13 13.68
N ALA A 381 14.85 -9.47 13.59
CA ALA A 381 13.89 -9.44 14.70
C ALA A 381 12.49 -9.84 14.21
N ASP A 382 12.17 -11.14 14.27
CA ASP A 382 10.76 -11.58 14.40
C ASP A 382 10.72 -12.81 15.32
N PRO A 383 10.20 -12.68 16.56
CA PRO A 383 10.07 -13.77 17.51
C PRO A 383 9.07 -14.87 17.10
N GLU A 384 8.04 -14.56 16.28
CA GLU A 384 7.05 -15.55 15.85
C GLU A 384 7.57 -16.56 14.82
N SER A 385 8.76 -16.33 14.27
CA SER A 385 9.34 -17.14 13.21
C SER A 385 10.17 -18.35 13.72
N ARG A 386 10.24 -18.60 15.03
CA ARG A 386 11.00 -19.74 15.58
C ARG A 386 10.29 -21.09 15.45
N ASP A 387 8.96 -21.10 15.49
CA ASP A 387 8.22 -22.37 15.49
C ASP A 387 8.11 -22.99 14.09
N ASN A 388 8.09 -22.17 13.04
CA ASN A 388 7.99 -22.66 11.64
C ASN A 388 9.34 -22.97 10.96
N PHE A 389 10.47 -22.67 11.61
CA PHE A 389 11.79 -23.01 11.08
C PHE A 389 12.18 -24.46 11.43
N GLY A 390 11.64 -25.01 12.53
CA GLY A 390 11.87 -26.40 12.94
C GLY A 390 11.32 -27.44 11.95
N ASP A 391 10.14 -27.17 11.39
CA ASP A 391 9.46 -28.11 10.50
C ASP A 391 10.04 -28.18 9.08
N ASN A 392 10.72 -27.11 8.63
CA ASN A 392 11.36 -27.08 7.31
C ASN A 392 12.79 -27.65 7.31
N LEU A 393 13.49 -27.66 8.46
CA LEU A 393 14.80 -28.33 8.58
C LEU A 393 14.69 -29.86 8.63
N GLY A 394 13.56 -30.41 9.10
CA GLY A 394 13.30 -31.85 9.08
C GLY A 394 13.17 -32.44 7.67
N ARG A 395 12.77 -31.64 6.68
CA ARG A 395 12.64 -32.08 5.28
C ARG A 395 13.86 -31.80 4.41
N ALA A 396 14.70 -30.83 4.78
CA ALA A 396 15.99 -30.61 4.12
C ALA A 396 17.09 -31.58 4.61
N GLY A 397 16.99 -32.11 5.84
CA GLY A 397 17.93 -33.10 6.39
C GLY A 397 17.77 -34.53 5.83
N ALA A 398 16.58 -34.89 5.33
CA ALA A 398 16.34 -36.22 4.76
C ALA A 398 16.84 -36.38 3.31
N GLY A 399 17.06 -35.28 2.58
CA GLY A 399 17.55 -35.31 1.19
C GLY A 399 19.08 -35.31 1.03
N LEU A 400 19.82 -35.02 2.10
CA LEU A 400 21.30 -34.96 2.08
C LEU A 400 21.96 -36.27 2.52
N GLY A 401 21.21 -37.23 3.07
CA GLY A 401 21.70 -38.57 3.43
C GLY A 401 21.83 -39.53 2.24
N ASP A 402 20.94 -39.41 1.24
CA ASP A 402 20.90 -40.33 0.09
C ASP A 402 21.86 -39.95 -1.05
N ALA A 403 22.35 -38.71 -1.08
CA ALA A 403 23.26 -38.22 -2.13
C ALA A 403 24.75 -38.51 -1.89
N LEU A 404 25.12 -39.07 -0.72
CA LEU A 404 26.51 -39.42 -0.38
C LEU A 404 26.81 -40.93 -0.38
N GLY A 405 25.84 -41.77 -0.77
CA GLY A 405 26.01 -43.23 -0.86
C GLY A 405 26.26 -43.79 -2.27
N ALA A 406 26.09 -43.00 -3.34
CA ALA A 406 26.05 -43.50 -4.72
C ALA A 406 27.27 -43.14 -5.60
N GLY A 407 28.40 -42.78 -4.98
CA GLY A 407 29.60 -42.27 -5.68
C GLY A 407 30.83 -43.19 -5.67
N ALA A 408 30.72 -44.45 -5.26
CA ALA A 408 31.82 -45.40 -5.29
C ALA A 408 31.32 -46.74 -5.85
N LEU A 409 31.57 -46.99 -7.14
CA LEU A 409 31.76 -48.29 -7.80
C LEU A 409 31.57 -48.12 -9.32
N THR A 410 32.61 -47.71 -10.05
CA THR A 410 32.90 -48.17 -11.43
C THR A 410 34.27 -47.67 -11.87
N GLY A 411 35.21 -48.61 -12.02
CA GLY A 411 36.51 -48.41 -12.67
C GLY A 411 37.27 -49.72 -12.66
N ARG A 412 37.32 -50.39 -13.82
CA ARG A 412 38.10 -51.60 -14.08
C ARG A 412 39.59 -51.33 -14.03
#